data_AF-A0AA95IAE5-F1
#
_entry.id   AF-A0AA95IAE5-F1
#
_cell.length_a   1.000
_cell.length_b   1.000
_cell.length_c   1.000
_cell.angle_alpha   90.00
_cell.angle_beta   90.00
_cell.angle_gamma   90.00
#
_symmetry.space_group_name_H-M   'P 1'
#
loop_
_entity.id
_entity.type
_entity.pdbx_description
1 polymer ?
#
loop_
_entity_poly.entity_id
_entity_poly.type
_entity_poly.pdbx_seq_one_letter_code
_entity_poly.pdbx_strand_id
1 'polypeptide(L)' 'MNKKTDDFTPSKIVMEINSLRIYLVNIGKTKGLTHPDTIKISQELDLLINKYQHSKVL' A
#
# COMPACT_ATOMS: atom_id res chain seq x y z
N MET A 1 16.81 -2.44 28.11
CA MET A 1 17.62 -2.36 26.89
C MET A 1 17.43 -3.65 26.11
N ASN A 2 17.07 -3.53 24.82
CA ASN A 2 16.99 -4.58 23.78
C ASN A 2 16.00 -5.75 23.95
N LYS A 3 14.88 -5.65 23.23
CA LYS A 3 14.63 -6.51 22.06
C LYS A 3 13.78 -5.72 21.05
N LYS A 4 14.39 -5.43 19.89
CA LYS A 4 13.69 -5.08 18.65
C LYS A 4 12.66 -6.18 18.38
N THR A 5 11.39 -5.86 18.36
CA THR A 5 10.41 -6.64 17.64
C THR A 5 9.95 -5.74 16.49
N ASP A 6 10.64 -5.89 15.36
CA ASP A 6 10.12 -5.51 14.06
C ASP A 6 8.87 -6.36 13.82
N ASP A 7 7.73 -5.95 14.39
CA ASP A 7 6.50 -6.70 14.32
C ASP A 7 5.78 -6.35 13.02
N PHE A 8 6.06 -7.17 11.99
CA PHE A 8 5.27 -7.24 10.78
C PHE A 8 3.91 -7.86 11.14
N THR A 9 3.06 -7.10 11.82
CA THR A 9 1.67 -7.50 12.02
C THR A 9 0.95 -7.36 10.67
N PRO A 10 0.25 -8.39 10.18
CA PRO A 10 -0.58 -8.31 8.97
C PRO A 10 -1.51 -7.09 8.95
N SER A 11 -1.86 -6.54 10.13
CA SER A 11 -2.67 -5.33 10.25
C SER A 11 -2.00 -4.08 9.67
N LYS A 12 -0.68 -3.87 9.83
CA LYS A 12 -0.03 -2.62 9.40
C LYS A 12 0.02 -2.50 7.87
N ILE A 13 0.43 -3.57 7.19
CA ILE A 13 0.43 -3.59 5.72
C ILE A 13 -0.99 -3.48 5.17
N VAL A 14 -1.98 -4.13 5.80
CA VAL A 14 -3.38 -4.04 5.38
C VAL A 14 -3.92 -2.63 5.58
N MET A 15 -3.56 -1.95 6.68
CA MET A 15 -3.91 -0.55 6.91
C MET A 15 -3.32 0.34 5.82
N GLU A 16 -2.05 0.16 5.47
CA GLU A 16 -1.37 0.97 4.45
C GLU A 16 -1.98 0.74 3.05
N ILE A 17 -2.28 -0.50 2.69
CA ILE A 17 -3.00 -0.85 1.46
C ILE A 17 -4.36 -0.13 1.41
N ASN A 18 -5.11 -0.14 2.51
CA ASN A 18 -6.42 0.53 2.57
C ASN A 18 -6.30 2.05 2.48
N SER A 19 -5.31 2.65 3.15
CA SER A 19 -5.03 4.09 3.04
C SER A 19 -4.67 4.49 1.60
N LEU A 20 -3.79 3.74 0.93
CA LEU A 20 -3.42 4.01 -0.46
C LEU A 20 -4.58 3.80 -1.44
N ARG A 21 -5.47 2.83 -1.21
CA ARG A 21 -6.70 2.66 -2.02
C ARG A 21 -7.60 3.89 -1.96
N ILE A 22 -7.85 4.41 -0.76
CA ILE A 22 -8.65 5.63 -0.58
C ILE A 22 -7.97 6.80 -1.29
N TYR A 23 -6.65 6.93 -1.14
CA TYR A 23 -5.90 8.00 -1.77
C TYR A 23 -5.91 7.91 -3.30
N LEU A 24 -5.75 6.70 -3.86
CA LEU A 24 -5.81 6.45 -5.30
C LEU A 24 -7.17 6.86 -5.91
N VAL A 25 -8.26 6.54 -5.23
CA VAL A 25 -9.61 6.96 -5.66
C VAL A 25 -9.73 8.47 -5.67
N ASN A 26 -9.25 9.14 -4.61
CA ASN A 26 -9.35 10.60 -4.48
C ASN A 26 -8.48 11.31 -5.51
N ILE A 27 -7.24 10.85 -5.73
CA ILE A 27 -6.36 11.46 -6.73
C ILE A 27 -6.82 11.16 -8.16
N GLY A 28 -7.35 9.96 -8.43
CA GLY A 28 -7.93 9.62 -9.72
C GLY A 28 -9.15 10.48 -10.06
N LYS A 29 -9.98 10.82 -9.06
CA LYS A 29 -11.10 11.76 -9.21
C LYS A 29 -10.66 13.22 -9.43
N THR A 30 -9.57 13.64 -8.80
CA THR A 30 -9.13 15.06 -8.82
C THR A 30 -8.18 15.38 -9.96
N LYS A 31 -7.28 14.46 -10.33
CA LYS A 31 -6.25 14.65 -11.34
C LYS A 31 -6.44 13.80 -12.60
N GLY A 32 -7.31 12.80 -12.55
CA GLY A 32 -7.50 11.82 -13.62
C GLY A 32 -6.63 10.58 -13.47
N LEU A 33 -7.02 9.50 -14.15
CA LEU A 33 -6.37 8.18 -14.05
C LEU A 33 -5.01 8.13 -14.75
N THR A 34 -4.79 8.97 -15.76
CA THR A 34 -3.54 9.03 -16.53
C THR A 34 -2.53 10.04 -15.97
N HIS A 35 -2.88 10.76 -14.90
CA HIS A 35 -1.97 11.71 -14.28
C HIS A 35 -0.78 10.98 -13.66
N PRO A 36 0.47 11.49 -13.81
CA PRO A 36 1.67 10.83 -13.27
C PRO A 36 1.57 10.45 -11.79
N ASP A 37 1.02 11.33 -10.96
CA ASP A 37 0.81 11.03 -9.53
C ASP A 37 -0.16 9.86 -9.29
N THR A 38 -1.27 9.80 -10.04
CA THR A 38 -2.24 8.70 -9.93
C THR A 38 -1.59 7.37 -10.32
N ILE A 39 -0.79 7.38 -11.38
CA ILE A 39 -0.01 6.22 -11.84
C ILE A 39 0.99 5.81 -10.75
N LYS A 40 1.75 6.75 -10.18
CA LYS A 40 2.73 6.47 -9.12
C LYS A 40 2.08 5.80 -7.92
N ILE A 41 0.94 6.31 -7.46
CA ILE A 41 0.22 5.75 -6.31
C ILE A 41 -0.31 4.34 -6.62
N SER A 42 -0.78 4.08 -7.85
CA SER A 42 -1.19 2.73 -8.26
C SER A 42 -0.02 1.74 -8.23
N GLN A 43 1.18 2.14 -8.66
CA GLN A 43 2.37 1.31 -8.61
C GLN A 43 2.82 1.02 -7.18
N GLU A 44 2.77 2.01 -6.29
CA GLU A 44 3.08 1.83 -4.86
C GLU A 44 2.08 0.88 -4.19
N LEU A 45 0.80 1.00 -4.51
CA LEU A 45 -0.25 0.10 -4.02
C LEU A 45 -0.02 -1.34 -4.48
N ASP A 46 0.30 -1.56 -5.76
CA ASP A 46 0.60 -2.89 -6.30
C ASP A 46 1.80 -3.53 -5.60
N LEU A 47 2.86 -2.78 -5.34
CA LEU A 47 4.03 -3.27 -4.60
C LEU A 47 3.66 -3.74 -3.19
N LEU A 48 2.81 -2.99 -2.47
CA LEU A 48 2.35 -3.39 -1.13
C LEU A 48 1.45 -4.62 -1.16
N ILE A 49 0.53 -4.71 -2.13
CA ILE A 49 -0.34 -5.88 -2.30
C ILE A 49 0.51 -7.12 -2.59
N ASN A 50 1.48 -7.02 -3.50
CA ASN A 50 2.38 -8.12 -3.83
C ASN A 50 3.21 -8.56 -2.62
N LYS A 51 3.75 -7.61 -1.84
CA LYS A 51 4.47 -7.93 -0.58
C LYS A 51 3.58 -8.67 0.41
N TYR A 52 2.34 -8.21 0.59
CA TYR A 52 1.37 -8.85 1.48
C TYR A 52 1.04 -10.27 1.02
N GLN A 53 0.75 -10.45 -0.26
CA GLN A 53 0.40 -11.75 -0.84
C GLN A 53 1.56 -12.74 -0.69
N HIS A 54 2.79 -12.36 -1.05
CA HIS A 54 3.95 -13.23 -0.87
C HIS A 54 4.23 -13.56 0.60
N SER A 55 4.00 -12.61 1.53
CA SER A 55 4.16 -12.86 2.96
C SER A 55 3.15 -13.86 3.55
N LYS A 56 2.03 -14.12 2.84
CA LYS A 56 1.00 -15.08 3.25
C LYS A 56 1.18 -16.48 2.66
N VAL A 57 2.17 -16.70 1.80
CA VAL A 57 2.38 -17.96 1.04
C VAL A 57 3.49 -18.84 1.67
N LEU A 58 3.82 -18.64 2.95
CA LEU A 58 4.72 -19.50 3.73
C LEU A 58 4.04 -20.05 4.98
#